data_AF-A0A920I8Q9-F1
#
_entry.id   AF-A0A920I8Q9-F1
#
_cell.length_a   1.000
_cell.length_b   1.000
_cell.length_c   1.000
_cell.angle_alpha   90.00
_cell.angle_beta   90.00
_cell.angle_gamma   90.00
#
_symmetry.space_group_name_H-M   'P 1'
#
loop_
_entity.id
_entity.type
_entity.pdbx_description
1 polymer ?
#
loop_
_entity_poly.entity_id
_entity_poly.type
_entity_poly.pdbx_seq_one_letter_code
_entity_poly.pdbx_strand_id
1 'polypeptide(L)'
;MIPRENLRQGDRIRAYILDMREEVRGPQIFLSRASNDFMAKLFTQEVPEIYDGIIEIKAVAREPGSRAKISVLSRDTSIDPVGACVGLRGSRVQAVVGELQGEKIEIIPFVEDPVGFVVNALAPAEVAKVLMDEVANRMEVVVPDDQLSLAIGRRGQNVRLASQLTGWYIDILTEAEESEKRQEEIKTRSSRFIEALNIDDVIAHLLVAEGFVML
;
A
#
# COMPACT_ATOMS: atom_id res chain seq x y z
N MET A 1 -20.63 4.76 5.83
CA MET A 1 -20.38 5.86 6.79
C MET A 1 -18.99 5.71 7.37
N ILE A 2 -18.31 6.81 7.73
CA ILE A 2 -17.03 6.71 8.45
C ILE A 2 -17.32 6.22 9.87
N PRO A 3 -16.57 5.24 10.41
CA PRO A 3 -16.76 4.78 11.79
C PRO A 3 -16.67 5.93 12.79
N ARG A 4 -17.60 5.98 13.75
CA ARG A 4 -17.71 6.99 14.82
C ARG A 4 -18.05 8.42 14.36
N GLU A 5 -18.38 8.59 13.09
CA GLU A 5 -18.94 9.84 12.59
C GLU A 5 -20.36 10.04 13.12
N ASN A 6 -20.62 11.19 13.76
CA ASN A 6 -21.93 11.55 14.29
C ASN A 6 -22.54 12.64 13.41
N LEU A 7 -23.48 12.26 12.56
CA LEU A 7 -24.27 13.20 11.75
C LEU A 7 -25.60 13.51 12.42
N ARG A 8 -25.98 14.79 12.40
CA ARG A 8 -27.25 15.29 12.93
C ARG A 8 -28.10 15.88 11.81
N GLN A 9 -29.40 15.93 12.06
CA GLN A 9 -30.33 16.61 11.16
C GLN A 9 -29.94 18.10 11.04
N GLY A 10 -29.80 18.58 9.81
CA GLY A 10 -29.36 19.94 9.51
C GLY A 10 -27.87 20.08 9.18
N ASP A 11 -27.06 19.04 9.43
CA ASP A 11 -25.66 19.04 9.04
C ASP A 11 -25.52 19.02 7.51
N ARG A 12 -24.63 19.86 6.99
CA ARG A 12 -24.20 19.77 5.59
C ARG A 12 -23.11 18.72 5.49
N ILE A 13 -23.36 17.69 4.69
CA ILE A 13 -22.41 16.60 4.45
C ILE A 13 -22.09 16.50 2.96
N ARG A 14 -20.85 16.11 2.66
CA ARG A 14 -20.47 15.64 1.33
C ARG A 14 -20.45 14.12 1.33
N ALA A 15 -20.73 13.47 0.22
CA ALA A 15 -20.60 12.01 0.12
C ALA A 15 -20.36 11.61 -1.33
N TYR A 16 -19.82 10.42 -1.53
CA TYR A 16 -19.72 9.80 -2.83
C TYR A 16 -21.02 9.06 -3.15
N ILE A 17 -21.56 9.23 -4.36
CA ILE A 17 -22.68 8.41 -4.85
C ILE A 17 -22.10 7.04 -5.18
N LEU A 18 -22.45 6.05 -4.36
CA LEU A 18 -21.95 4.68 -4.51
C LEU A 18 -22.76 3.89 -5.53
N ASP A 19 -24.09 4.05 -5.50
CA ASP A 19 -25.01 3.26 -6.32
C ASP A 19 -26.34 3.99 -6.49
N MET A 20 -27.02 3.75 -7.61
CA MET A 20 -28.39 4.17 -7.87
C MET A 20 -29.20 2.94 -8.24
N ARG A 21 -30.23 2.62 -7.44
CA ARG A 21 -31.09 1.46 -7.68
C ARG A 21 -32.50 1.89 -7.99
N GLU A 22 -33.08 1.28 -9.01
CA GLU A 22 -34.50 1.37 -9.25
C GLU A 22 -35.26 0.46 -8.28
N GLU A 23 -36.12 1.05 -7.47
CA GLU A 23 -36.97 0.34 -6.51
C GLU A 23 -38.45 0.64 -6.81
N VAL A 24 -39.35 -0.20 -6.29
CA VAL A 24 -40.81 -0.09 -6.55
C VAL A 24 -41.38 1.28 -6.17
N ARG A 25 -40.75 2.00 -5.24
CA ARG A 25 -41.16 3.33 -4.75
C ARG A 25 -40.37 4.49 -5.38
N GLY A 26 -39.63 4.22 -6.45
CA GLY A 26 -38.77 5.20 -7.14
C GLY A 26 -37.28 4.94 -6.89
N PRO A 27 -36.40 5.63 -7.64
CA PRO A 27 -34.97 5.41 -7.57
C PRO A 27 -34.40 5.81 -6.20
N GLN A 28 -33.55 4.96 -5.64
CA GLN A 28 -32.81 5.21 -4.41
C GLN A 28 -31.33 5.45 -4.69
N ILE A 29 -30.78 6.49 -4.06
CA ILE A 29 -29.37 6.87 -4.19
C ILE A 29 -28.64 6.44 -2.92
N PHE A 30 -27.65 5.57 -3.07
CA PHE A 30 -26.80 5.12 -1.98
C PHE A 30 -25.54 5.97 -1.92
N LEU A 31 -25.25 6.50 -0.73
CA LEU A 31 -24.12 7.39 -0.50
C LEU A 31 -23.07 6.70 0.38
N SER A 32 -21.81 6.98 0.14
CA SER A 32 -20.69 6.51 0.95
C SER A 32 -19.68 7.61 1.25
N ARG A 33 -19.36 7.78 2.52
CA ARG A 33 -18.20 8.56 2.99
C ARG A 33 -16.98 7.67 3.29
N ALA A 34 -17.17 6.35 3.27
CA ALA A 34 -16.13 5.36 3.56
C ALA A 34 -15.43 4.82 2.29
N SER A 35 -15.98 5.09 1.10
CA SER A 35 -15.37 4.64 -0.17
C SER A 35 -14.02 5.32 -0.41
N ASN A 36 -13.08 4.60 -1.03
CA ASN A 36 -11.81 5.17 -1.51
C ASN A 36 -12.06 6.28 -2.53
N ASP A 37 -13.07 6.14 -3.38
CA ASP A 37 -13.45 7.15 -4.37
C ASP A 37 -13.86 8.48 -3.73
N PHE A 38 -14.41 8.44 -2.51
CA PHE A 38 -14.75 9.68 -1.82
C PHE A 38 -13.51 10.53 -1.56
N MET A 39 -12.43 9.91 -1.07
CA MET A 39 -11.15 10.61 -0.87
C MET A 39 -10.58 11.10 -2.20
N ALA A 40 -10.57 10.25 -3.23
CA ALA A 40 -10.06 10.64 -4.53
C ALA A 40 -10.78 11.88 -5.08
N LYS A 41 -12.12 11.91 -4.99
CA LYS A 41 -12.92 13.07 -5.42
C LYS A 41 -12.70 14.31 -4.55
N LEU A 42 -12.48 14.17 -3.25
CA LEU A 42 -12.10 15.30 -2.40
C LEU A 42 -10.75 15.91 -2.83
N PHE A 43 -9.74 15.07 -3.11
CA PHE A 43 -8.47 15.53 -3.65
C PHE A 43 -8.62 16.19 -5.02
N THR A 44 -9.45 15.64 -5.92
CA THR A 44 -9.74 16.27 -7.21
C THR A 44 -10.36 17.66 -7.06
N GLN A 45 -11.17 17.89 -6.02
CA GLN A 45 -11.77 19.22 -5.76
C GLN A 45 -10.76 20.19 -5.13
N GLU A 46 -9.87 19.69 -4.28
CA GLU A 46 -8.94 20.51 -3.49
C GLU A 46 -7.65 20.85 -4.25
N VAL A 47 -7.22 19.99 -5.19
CA VAL A 47 -5.96 20.10 -5.92
C VAL A 47 -6.24 20.38 -7.41
N PRO A 48 -6.06 21.62 -7.89
CA PRO A 48 -6.30 21.98 -9.29
C PRO A 48 -5.52 21.12 -10.29
N GLU A 49 -4.29 20.76 -9.95
CA GLU A 49 -3.42 19.93 -10.79
C GLU A 49 -3.99 18.52 -11.00
N ILE A 50 -4.77 17.99 -10.06
CA ILE A 50 -5.50 16.73 -10.21
C ILE A 50 -6.75 16.94 -11.07
N TYR A 51 -7.46 18.05 -10.88
CA TYR A 51 -8.64 18.40 -11.69
C TYR A 51 -8.29 18.54 -13.18
N ASP A 52 -7.17 19.21 -13.47
CA ASP A 52 -6.66 19.43 -14.82
C ASP A 52 -5.99 18.18 -15.43
N GLY A 53 -5.87 17.09 -14.66
CA GLY A 53 -5.29 15.83 -15.12
C GLY A 53 -3.77 15.85 -15.29
N ILE A 54 -3.09 16.86 -14.74
CA ILE A 54 -1.63 16.96 -14.70
C ILE A 54 -1.08 15.95 -13.69
N ILE A 55 -1.73 15.85 -12.53
CA ILE A 55 -1.46 14.84 -11.52
C ILE A 55 -2.58 13.79 -11.57
N GLU A 56 -2.18 12.53 -11.65
CA GLU A 56 -3.07 11.38 -11.64
C GLU A 56 -3.01 10.68 -10.29
N ILE A 57 -4.18 10.42 -9.69
CA ILE A 57 -4.29 9.55 -8.51
C ILE A 57 -4.25 8.11 -9.01
N LYS A 58 -3.19 7.37 -8.67
CA LYS A 58 -2.96 5.98 -9.11
C LYS A 58 -3.68 4.96 -8.24
N ALA A 59 -3.68 5.17 -6.93
CA ALA A 59 -4.31 4.25 -6.00
C ALA A 59 -4.69 4.97 -4.70
N VAL A 60 -5.69 4.45 -4.01
CA VAL A 60 -6.13 4.91 -2.69
C VAL A 60 -6.40 3.69 -1.83
N ALA A 61 -5.79 3.63 -0.66
CA ALA A 61 -6.02 2.60 0.36
C ALA A 61 -6.41 3.28 1.67
N ARG A 62 -7.54 2.88 2.27
CA ARG A 62 -8.09 3.54 3.46
C ARG A 62 -8.53 2.54 4.51
N GLU A 63 -8.26 2.91 5.75
CA GLU A 63 -9.03 2.49 6.92
C GLU A 63 -9.83 3.70 7.39
N PRO A 64 -11.10 3.85 6.95
CA PRO A 64 -11.87 5.08 7.10
C PRO A 64 -11.93 5.60 8.54
N GLY A 65 -11.65 6.89 8.72
CA GLY A 65 -11.62 7.57 10.02
C GLY A 65 -10.36 7.29 10.84
N SER A 66 -9.35 6.61 10.28
CA SER A 66 -8.09 6.33 10.97
C SER A 66 -6.87 6.75 10.15
N ARG A 67 -6.55 5.99 9.10
CA ARG A 67 -5.38 6.21 8.25
C ARG A 67 -5.68 5.86 6.80
N ALA A 68 -4.97 6.52 5.92
CA ALA A 68 -5.01 6.23 4.50
C ALA A 68 -3.67 6.52 3.84
N LYS A 69 -3.44 5.82 2.73
CA LYS A 69 -2.37 6.11 1.78
C LYS A 69 -3.03 6.43 0.44
N ILE A 70 -2.54 7.47 -0.22
CA ILE A 70 -2.93 7.85 -1.58
C ILE A 70 -1.67 7.93 -2.44
N SER A 71 -1.69 7.31 -3.60
CA SER A 71 -0.59 7.32 -4.55
C SER A 71 -0.88 8.27 -5.69
N VAL A 72 0.09 9.13 -6.01
CA VAL A 72 -0.03 10.17 -7.04
C VAL A 72 1.16 10.15 -7.99
N LEU A 73 0.88 10.37 -9.27
CA LEU A 73 1.88 10.50 -10.34
C LEU A 73 1.69 11.84 -11.04
N SER A 74 2.76 12.59 -11.24
CA SER A 74 2.72 13.74 -12.16
C SER A 74 3.01 13.27 -13.57
N ARG A 75 2.22 13.73 -14.55
CA ARG A 75 2.52 13.58 -15.98
C ARG A 75 3.53 14.62 -16.47
N ASP A 76 3.75 15.66 -15.68
CA ASP A 76 4.73 16.71 -15.94
C ASP A 76 5.88 16.59 -14.92
N THR A 77 7.09 16.32 -15.40
CA THR A 77 8.29 16.16 -14.56
C THR A 77 8.71 17.44 -13.84
N SER A 78 8.20 18.61 -14.25
CA SER A 78 8.47 19.89 -13.58
C SER A 78 7.60 20.12 -12.34
N ILE A 79 6.58 19.29 -12.14
CA ILE A 79 5.62 19.42 -11.04
C ILE A 79 5.83 18.29 -10.04
N ASP A 80 6.10 18.66 -8.79
CA ASP A 80 6.12 17.71 -7.67
C ASP A 80 4.67 17.35 -7.28
N PRO A 81 4.24 16.09 -7.51
CA PRO A 81 2.87 15.70 -7.22
C PRO A 81 2.55 15.68 -5.73
N VAL A 82 3.54 15.37 -4.88
CA VAL A 82 3.34 15.32 -3.43
C VAL A 82 3.17 16.74 -2.90
N GLY A 83 4.07 17.65 -3.25
CA GLY A 83 4.00 19.07 -2.87
C GLY A 83 2.70 19.74 -3.31
N ALA A 84 2.23 19.48 -4.54
CA ALA A 84 0.96 20.01 -5.03
C ALA A 84 -0.24 19.50 -4.21
N CYS A 85 -0.25 18.22 -3.81
CA CYS A 85 -1.33 17.65 -3.00
C CYS A 85 -1.29 18.13 -1.54
N VAL A 86 -0.10 18.39 -0.99
CA VAL A 86 0.08 18.91 0.37
C VAL A 86 -0.34 20.38 0.43
N GLY A 87 0.08 21.20 -0.53
CA GLY A 87 -0.13 22.65 -0.54
C GLY A 87 0.71 23.39 0.50
N LEU A 88 0.57 24.72 0.56
CA LEU A 88 1.36 25.55 1.47
C LEU A 88 1.12 25.15 2.93
N ARG A 89 2.16 24.63 3.61
CA ARG A 89 2.08 24.10 4.98
C ARG A 89 0.99 23.04 5.19
N GLY A 90 0.69 22.24 4.16
CA GLY A 90 -0.31 21.19 4.26
C GLY A 90 -1.76 21.67 4.13
N SER A 91 -2.01 22.91 3.70
CA SER A 91 -3.36 23.48 3.68
C SER A 91 -4.38 22.63 2.93
N ARG A 92 -3.99 22.06 1.78
CA ARG A 92 -4.87 21.26 0.92
C ARG A 92 -5.16 19.89 1.54
N VAL A 93 -4.12 19.15 1.92
CA VAL A 93 -4.31 17.85 2.58
C VAL A 93 -5.09 17.99 3.90
N GLN A 94 -4.87 19.06 4.68
CA GLN A 94 -5.61 19.29 5.92
C GLN A 94 -7.10 19.57 5.69
N ALA A 95 -7.48 20.22 4.58
CA ALA A 95 -8.88 20.40 4.22
C ALA A 95 -9.57 19.04 3.99
N VAL A 96 -8.91 18.12 3.26
CA VAL A 96 -9.41 16.76 3.04
C VAL A 96 -9.44 15.95 4.34
N VAL A 97 -8.40 16.03 5.18
CA VAL A 97 -8.36 15.40 6.51
C VAL A 97 -9.54 15.86 7.38
N GLY A 98 -9.85 17.16 7.36
CA GLY A 98 -10.99 17.74 8.10
C GLY A 98 -12.33 17.17 7.63
N GLU A 99 -12.53 17.08 6.32
CA GLU A 99 -13.74 16.48 5.74
C GLU A 99 -13.88 14.98 6.09
N LEU A 100 -12.76 14.27 6.26
CA LEU A 100 -12.69 12.86 6.62
C LEU A 100 -12.59 12.60 8.14
N GLN A 101 -13.03 13.54 8.98
CA GLN A 101 -13.07 13.40 10.44
C GLN A 101 -11.70 13.12 11.08
N GLY A 102 -10.64 13.73 10.56
CA GLY A 102 -9.29 13.62 11.12
C GLY A 102 -8.54 12.36 10.69
N GLU A 103 -9.00 11.67 9.65
CA GLU A 103 -8.27 10.57 9.02
C GLU A 103 -6.86 11.01 8.60
N LYS A 104 -5.82 10.31 9.06
CA LYS A 104 -4.43 10.67 8.73
C LYS A 104 -4.07 10.18 7.34
N ILE A 105 -3.77 11.10 6.42
CA ILE A 105 -3.51 10.80 5.02
C ILE A 105 -2.02 10.91 4.73
N GLU A 106 -1.46 9.88 4.10
CA GLU A 106 -0.10 9.85 3.56
C GLU A 106 -0.15 9.89 2.05
N ILE A 107 0.55 10.86 1.45
CA ILE A 107 0.63 11.03 0.00
C ILE A 107 1.95 10.41 -0.46
N ILE A 108 1.87 9.38 -1.28
CA ILE A 108 2.99 8.57 -1.73
C ILE A 108 3.25 8.84 -3.21
N PRO A 109 4.48 9.21 -3.61
CA PRO A 109 4.79 9.31 -5.03
C PRO A 109 4.72 7.92 -5.67
N PHE A 110 3.93 7.80 -6.73
CA PHE A 110 3.91 6.59 -7.55
C PHE A 110 5.21 6.48 -8.34
N VAL A 111 5.74 5.27 -8.42
CA VAL A 111 6.85 4.91 -9.32
C VAL A 111 6.50 3.59 -10.01
N GLU A 112 6.98 3.41 -11.23
CA GLU A 112 6.67 2.21 -12.02
C GLU A 112 7.40 0.96 -11.50
N ASP A 113 8.58 1.14 -10.90
CA ASP A 113 9.30 0.05 -10.25
C ASP A 113 8.51 -0.45 -9.02
N PRO A 114 8.02 -1.70 -9.02
CA PRO A 114 7.14 -2.20 -7.96
C PRO A 114 7.86 -2.30 -6.62
N VAL A 115 9.17 -2.57 -6.63
CA VAL A 115 10.00 -2.62 -5.41
C VAL A 115 10.10 -1.22 -4.79
N GLY A 116 10.51 -0.23 -5.58
CA GLY A 116 10.55 1.16 -5.15
C GLY A 116 9.19 1.68 -4.68
N PHE A 117 8.10 1.25 -5.33
CA PHE A 117 6.76 1.66 -4.92
C PHE A 117 6.36 1.06 -3.56
N VAL A 118 6.68 -0.20 -3.29
CA VAL A 118 6.47 -0.83 -1.97
C VAL A 118 7.31 -0.16 -0.88
N VAL A 119 8.58 0.16 -1.16
CA VAL A 119 9.44 0.90 -0.22
C VAL A 119 8.81 2.26 0.12
N ASN A 120 8.39 3.02 -0.90
CA ASN A 120 7.70 4.30 -0.68
C ASN A 120 6.39 4.13 0.10
N ALA A 121 5.63 3.06 -0.16
CA ALA A 121 4.37 2.78 0.52
C ALA A 121 4.55 2.38 1.99
N LEU A 122 5.72 1.85 2.40
CA LEU A 122 6.02 1.47 3.79
C LEU A 122 6.55 2.62 4.64
N ALA A 123 6.85 3.78 4.05
CA ALA A 123 7.24 4.98 4.77
C ALA A 123 6.31 5.24 5.97
N PRO A 124 6.86 5.60 7.15
CA PRO A 124 8.22 6.09 7.39
C PRO A 124 9.26 5.00 7.72
N ALA A 125 8.93 3.71 7.65
CA ALA A 125 9.88 2.66 8.00
C ALA A 125 10.99 2.52 6.94
N GLU A 126 12.23 2.41 7.39
CA GLU A 126 13.37 2.16 6.50
C GLU A 126 13.48 0.67 6.15
N VAL A 127 13.69 0.38 4.87
CA VAL A 127 13.76 -0.97 4.32
C VAL A 127 15.20 -1.31 3.98
N ALA A 128 15.69 -2.46 4.46
CA ALA A 128 17.03 -2.94 4.20
C ALA A 128 17.12 -3.71 2.87
N LYS A 129 16.15 -4.60 2.61
CA LYS A 129 16.14 -5.46 1.42
C LYS A 129 14.70 -5.83 1.05
N VAL A 130 14.44 -6.01 -0.24
CA VAL A 130 13.17 -6.54 -0.75
C VAL A 130 13.46 -7.75 -1.62
N LEU A 131 12.76 -8.85 -1.35
CA LEU A 131 12.73 -10.05 -2.17
C LEU A 131 11.36 -10.11 -2.85
N MET A 132 11.35 -10.13 -4.18
CA MET A 132 10.11 -10.16 -4.96
C MET A 132 9.89 -11.55 -5.54
N ASP A 133 8.70 -12.10 -5.32
CA ASP A 133 8.19 -13.29 -5.99
C ASP A 133 7.03 -12.87 -6.90
N GLU A 134 7.33 -12.71 -8.19
CA GLU A 134 6.35 -12.31 -9.20
C GLU A 134 5.28 -13.37 -9.44
N VAL A 135 5.62 -14.66 -9.28
CA VAL A 135 4.68 -15.77 -9.52
C VAL A 135 3.62 -15.80 -8.42
N ALA A 136 4.03 -15.58 -7.17
CA ALA A 136 3.13 -15.52 -6.03
C ALA A 136 2.48 -14.13 -5.81
N ASN A 137 2.85 -13.11 -6.60
CA ASN A 137 2.49 -11.70 -6.39
C ASN A 137 2.76 -11.25 -4.93
N ARG A 138 3.94 -11.63 -4.42
CA ARG A 138 4.36 -11.42 -3.03
C ARG A 138 5.71 -10.73 -2.97
N MET A 139 5.87 -9.85 -1.98
CA MET A 139 7.15 -9.25 -1.63
C MET A 139 7.45 -9.52 -0.16
N GLU A 140 8.68 -9.95 0.12
CA GLU A 140 9.22 -10.08 1.46
C GLU A 140 10.16 -8.91 1.69
N VAL A 141 9.82 -8.10 2.68
CA VAL A 141 10.49 -6.86 3.00
C VAL A 141 11.25 -7.05 4.29
N VAL A 142 12.57 -7.01 4.19
CA VAL A 142 13.48 -7.11 5.31
C VAL A 142 13.73 -5.72 5.86
N VAL A 143 13.50 -5.57 7.17
CA VAL A 143 13.72 -4.31 7.90
C VAL A 143 14.63 -4.55 9.11
N PRO A 144 15.38 -3.53 9.55
CA PRO A 144 16.06 -3.58 10.84
C PRO A 144 15.08 -3.80 12.00
N ASP A 145 15.54 -4.41 13.09
CA ASP A 145 14.71 -4.72 14.27
C ASP A 145 14.01 -3.48 14.87
N ASP A 146 14.68 -2.32 14.86
CA ASP A 146 14.13 -1.05 15.35
C ASP A 146 13.04 -0.49 14.43
N GLN A 147 13.03 -0.87 13.15
CA GLN A 147 12.05 -0.45 12.15
C GLN A 147 10.85 -1.40 12.07
N LEU A 148 10.95 -2.63 12.59
CA LEU A 148 9.89 -3.66 12.51
C LEU A 148 8.52 -3.15 12.97
N SER A 149 8.49 -2.48 14.13
CA SER A 149 7.24 -1.94 14.71
C SER A 149 6.62 -0.85 13.83
N LEU A 150 7.44 0.00 13.22
CA LEU A 150 6.99 1.05 12.30
C LEU A 150 6.47 0.46 10.99
N ALA A 151 7.20 -0.51 10.43
CA ALA A 151 6.87 -1.16 9.17
C ALA A 151 5.53 -1.90 9.25
N ILE A 152 5.30 -2.66 10.32
CA ILE A 152 4.02 -3.34 10.59
C ILE A 152 2.93 -2.31 10.93
N GLY A 153 3.27 -1.35 11.80
CA GLY A 153 2.32 -0.39 12.36
C GLY A 153 1.34 -1.01 13.36
N ARG A 154 0.54 -0.16 14.01
CA ARG A 154 -0.42 -0.61 15.04
C ARG A 154 -1.39 -1.64 14.45
N ARG A 155 -1.37 -2.88 14.96
CA ARG A 155 -2.20 -4.00 14.48
C ARG A 155 -2.02 -4.31 12.98
N GLY A 156 -0.83 -4.10 12.43
CA GLY A 156 -0.56 -4.35 11.02
C GLY A 156 -1.17 -3.31 10.06
N GLN A 157 -1.59 -2.15 10.58
CA GLN A 157 -2.27 -1.13 9.77
C GLN A 157 -1.39 -0.58 8.65
N ASN A 158 -0.09 -0.39 8.89
CA ASN A 158 0.79 0.21 7.88
C ASN A 158 1.02 -0.76 6.71
N VAL A 159 1.43 -1.99 7.01
CA VAL A 159 1.65 -3.04 6.00
C VAL A 159 0.38 -3.37 5.22
N ARG A 160 -0.80 -3.38 5.88
CA ARG A 160 -2.08 -3.63 5.19
C ARG A 160 -2.43 -2.50 4.21
N LEU A 161 -2.27 -1.25 4.63
CA LEU A 161 -2.50 -0.10 3.75
C LEU A 161 -1.50 -0.07 2.59
N ALA A 162 -0.22 -0.38 2.84
CA ALA A 162 0.79 -0.50 1.79
C ALA A 162 0.43 -1.60 0.79
N SER A 163 0.07 -2.79 1.28
CA SER A 163 -0.33 -3.94 0.44
C SER A 163 -1.57 -3.62 -0.41
N GLN A 164 -2.58 -2.96 0.16
CA GLN A 164 -3.75 -2.51 -0.59
C GLN A 164 -3.43 -1.42 -1.62
N LEU A 165 -2.50 -0.52 -1.31
CA LEU A 165 -2.11 0.57 -2.20
C LEU A 165 -1.33 0.05 -3.41
N THR A 166 -0.39 -0.87 -3.19
CA THR A 166 0.49 -1.40 -4.24
C THR A 166 -0.11 -2.58 -4.98
N GLY A 167 -1.09 -3.28 -4.39
CA GLY A 167 -1.67 -4.51 -4.94
C GLY A 167 -0.81 -5.75 -4.72
N TRP A 168 0.32 -5.63 -4.02
CA TRP A 168 1.21 -6.73 -3.67
C TRP A 168 0.92 -7.27 -2.29
N TYR A 169 1.05 -8.58 -2.10
CA TYR A 169 1.07 -9.14 -0.74
C TYR A 169 2.44 -8.85 -0.12
N ILE A 170 2.46 -8.13 1.00
CA ILE A 170 3.70 -7.69 1.65
C ILE A 170 3.87 -8.46 2.96
N ASP A 171 4.98 -9.17 3.09
CA ASP A 171 5.43 -9.80 4.33
C ASP A 171 6.64 -9.03 4.87
N ILE A 172 6.71 -8.84 6.20
CA ILE A 172 7.78 -8.06 6.83
C ILE A 172 8.57 -8.99 7.73
N LEU A 173 9.88 -9.04 7.51
CA LEU A 173 10.83 -9.88 8.23
C LEU A 173 11.96 -9.03 8.81
N THR A 174 12.55 -9.49 9.91
CA THR A 174 13.86 -8.99 10.36
C THR A 174 15.00 -9.63 9.57
N GLU A 175 16.21 -9.08 9.65
CA GLU A 175 17.39 -9.67 9.04
C GLU A 175 17.69 -11.08 9.60
N ALA A 176 17.43 -11.29 10.89
CA ALA A 176 17.58 -12.60 11.52
C ALA A 176 16.57 -13.62 10.96
N GLU A 177 15.29 -13.22 10.86
CA GLU A 177 14.23 -14.07 10.32
C GLU A 177 14.48 -14.43 8.83
N GLU A 178 14.96 -13.48 8.02
CA GLU A 178 15.32 -13.74 6.63
C GLU A 178 16.48 -14.74 6.52
N SER A 179 17.51 -14.57 7.38
CA SER A 179 18.67 -15.47 7.40
C SER A 179 18.28 -16.89 7.80
N GLU A 180 17.48 -17.05 8.86
CA GLU A 180 16.98 -18.36 9.30
C GLU A 180 16.15 -19.04 8.20
N LYS A 181 15.21 -18.30 7.61
CA LYS A 181 14.37 -18.80 6.52
C LYS A 181 15.20 -19.21 5.30
N ARG A 182 16.21 -18.42 4.93
CA ARG A 182 17.12 -18.74 3.84
C ARG A 182 17.90 -20.03 4.10
N GLN A 183 18.35 -20.26 5.32
CA GLN A 183 19.04 -21.51 5.69
C GLN A 183 18.11 -22.72 5.60
N GLU A 184 16.87 -22.57 6.08
CA GLU A 184 15.82 -23.60 5.99
C GLU A 184 15.48 -23.94 4.52
N GLU A 185 15.37 -22.93 3.66
CA GLU A 185 15.14 -23.10 2.23
C GLU A 185 16.29 -23.84 1.53
N ILE A 186 17.55 -23.46 1.83
CA ILE A 186 18.73 -24.14 1.29
C ILE A 186 18.70 -25.61 1.69
N LYS A 187 18.50 -25.90 2.98
CA LYS A 187 18.44 -27.27 3.49
C LYS A 187 17.33 -28.08 2.82
N THR A 188 16.15 -27.50 2.67
CA THR A 188 15.00 -28.18 2.04
C THR A 188 15.24 -28.46 0.56
N ARG A 189 15.83 -27.50 -0.17
CA ARG A 189 16.16 -27.65 -1.59
C ARG A 189 17.27 -28.67 -1.80
N SER A 190 18.33 -28.62 -0.98
CA SER A 190 19.41 -29.62 -1.01
C SER A 190 18.88 -31.03 -0.80
N SER A 191 18.04 -31.27 0.21
CA SER A 191 17.43 -32.58 0.44
C SER A 191 16.63 -33.10 -0.76
N ARG A 192 15.89 -32.22 -1.45
CA ARG A 192 15.15 -32.61 -2.67
C ARG A 192 16.07 -33.04 -3.80
N PHE A 193 17.19 -32.35 -4.01
CA PHE A 193 18.17 -32.74 -5.03
C PHE A 193 18.87 -34.05 -4.68
N ILE A 194 19.22 -34.26 -3.40
CA ILE A 194 19.79 -35.53 -2.92
C ILE A 194 18.83 -36.69 -3.20
N GLU A 195 17.56 -36.55 -2.82
CA GLU A 195 16.56 -37.61 -3.01
C GLU A 195 16.26 -37.90 -4.49
N ALA A 196 16.17 -36.87 -5.32
CA ALA A 196 15.76 -37.03 -6.72
C ALA A 196 16.90 -37.41 -7.67
N LEU A 197 18.11 -36.90 -7.45
CA LEU A 197 19.27 -37.14 -8.31
C LEU A 197 20.26 -38.15 -7.70
N ASN A 198 20.05 -38.58 -6.46
CA ASN A 198 20.93 -39.49 -5.71
C ASN A 198 22.40 -38.99 -5.69
N ILE A 199 22.57 -37.70 -5.43
CA ILE A 199 23.86 -37.01 -5.32
C ILE A 199 24.25 -36.81 -3.86
N ASP A 200 25.53 -36.52 -3.61
CA ASP A 200 26.00 -36.17 -2.27
C ASP A 200 25.59 -34.75 -1.85
N ASP A 201 25.73 -34.47 -0.55
CA ASP A 201 25.36 -33.20 0.07
C ASP A 201 26.15 -32.01 -0.48
N VAL A 202 27.42 -32.23 -0.88
CA VAL A 202 28.29 -31.17 -1.40
C VAL A 202 27.80 -30.73 -2.78
N ILE A 203 27.50 -31.68 -3.66
CA ILE A 203 26.97 -31.40 -5.00
C ILE A 203 25.58 -30.76 -4.89
N ALA A 204 24.73 -31.23 -3.98
CA ALA A 204 23.39 -30.66 -3.77
C ALA A 204 23.45 -29.20 -3.30
N HIS A 205 24.31 -28.88 -2.33
CA HIS A 205 24.53 -27.51 -1.89
C HIS A 205 25.09 -26.62 -3.00
N LEU A 206 25.98 -27.15 -3.83
CA LEU A 206 26.55 -26.41 -4.96
C LEU A 206 25.47 -26.07 -6.00
N LEU A 207 24.59 -27.01 -6.33
CA LEU A 207 23.46 -26.78 -7.23
C LEU A 207 22.52 -25.68 -6.69
N VAL A 208 22.19 -25.72 -5.40
CA VAL A 208 21.35 -24.68 -4.79
C VAL A 208 22.05 -23.33 -4.78
N ALA A 209 23.36 -23.29 -4.51
CA ALA A 209 24.16 -22.07 -4.51
C ALA A 209 24.29 -21.44 -5.91
N GLU A 210 24.35 -22.26 -6.96
CA GLU A 210 24.33 -21.84 -8.36
C GLU A 210 22.93 -21.43 -8.86
N GLY A 211 21.90 -21.51 -7.98
CA GLY A 211 20.56 -20.98 -8.25
C GLY A 211 19.56 -21.99 -8.81
N PHE A 212 19.86 -23.29 -8.79
CA PHE A 212 18.89 -24.31 -9.20
C PHE A 212 17.76 -24.44 -8.15
N VAL A 213 16.53 -24.12 -8.56
CA VAL A 213 15.33 -24.08 -7.70
C VAL A 213 14.37 -25.24 -7.94
N MET A 214 14.46 -25.92 -9.08
CA MET A 214 13.66 -27.09 -9.45
C MET A 214 14.52 -28.12 -10.21
N LEU A 215 14.03 -29.36 -10.30
CA LEU A 215 14.59 -30.43 -11.13
C LEU A 215 14.33 -30.19 -12.62
#